data_AF-A0A7X1LH60-F1
#
_entry.id   AF-A0A7X1LH60-F1
#
_cell.length_a   1.000
_cell.length_b   1.000
_cell.length_c   1.000
_cell.angle_alpha   90.00
_cell.angle_beta   90.00
_cell.angle_gamma   90.00
#
_symmetry.space_group_name_H-M   'P 1'
#
loop_
_entity.id
_entity.type
_entity.pdbx_description
1 polymer ?
#
loop_
_entity_poly.entity_id
_entity_poly.type
_entity_poly.pdbx_seq_one_letter_code
_entity_poly.pdbx_strand_id
1 'polypeptide(L)'
;MGIYNTRVCSTIKESIENNDYKVLNILDKINVKYIDLAYTIFDDKFLLANINTENDYKSLFLTKKSSPPFIAISGVKNSGKTTLITKLLKKFKEQGYKVGTIKHDGHDFQMDNLESDTDKHIKSGAFGTLIFSKSQFMYLEKSTEDSLEKYLDFFKNYDFVILEGFKYTSYPKIEIIRKDISNKPIANPNNLIFYATDIENILNDNSNVSINLNHIDSIFNQILNYLNEKRRA
;
A
#
# COMPACT_ATOMS: atom_id res chain seq x y z
N MET A 1 23.37 -10.69 -7.52
CA MET A 1 22.86 -11.50 -6.40
C MET A 1 23.69 -12.78 -6.34
N GLY A 2 24.40 -13.03 -5.23
CA GLY A 2 25.15 -14.27 -5.04
C GLY A 2 24.36 -15.24 -4.19
N ILE A 3 24.17 -16.48 -4.67
CA ILE A 3 23.62 -17.57 -3.87
C ILE A 3 24.80 -18.38 -3.35
N TYR A 4 25.05 -18.31 -2.05
CA TYR A 4 26.20 -18.95 -1.42
C TYR A 4 25.77 -20.24 -0.73
N ASN A 5 26.57 -21.29 -0.92
CA ASN A 5 26.42 -22.51 -0.14
C ASN A 5 27.10 -22.34 1.23
N THR A 6 26.58 -22.97 2.29
CA THR A 6 27.22 -22.91 3.63
C THR A 6 28.66 -23.43 3.65
N ARG A 7 29.04 -24.28 2.68
CA ARG A 7 30.43 -24.74 2.47
C ARG A 7 31.42 -23.62 2.19
N VAL A 8 30.97 -22.43 1.75
CA VAL A 8 31.86 -21.30 1.44
C VAL A 8 32.24 -20.49 2.68
N CYS A 9 31.61 -20.74 3.83
CA CYS A 9 31.78 -19.94 5.03
C CYS A 9 33.21 -19.94 5.57
N SER A 10 33.94 -21.06 5.47
CA SER A 10 35.34 -21.14 5.92
C SER A 10 36.24 -20.21 5.12
N THR A 11 36.10 -20.21 3.79
CA THR A 11 36.89 -19.35 2.89
C THR A 11 36.57 -17.86 3.11
N ILE A 12 35.30 -17.53 3.37
CA ILE A 12 34.90 -16.15 3.67
C ILE A 12 35.51 -15.69 5.01
N LYS A 13 35.46 -16.53 6.05
CA LYS A 13 36.06 -16.21 7.37
C LYS A 13 37.56 -15.97 7.27
N GLU A 14 38.27 -16.87 6.60
CA GLU A 14 39.72 -16.73 6.37
C GLU A 14 40.05 -15.44 5.61
N SER A 15 39.24 -15.05 4.63
CA SER A 15 39.43 -13.79 3.90
C SER A 15 39.27 -12.56 4.82
N ILE A 16 38.27 -12.58 5.70
CA ILE A 16 38.04 -11.52 6.68
C ILE A 16 39.19 -11.42 7.69
N GLU A 17 39.65 -12.55 8.22
CA GLU A 17 40.76 -12.63 9.17
C GLU A 17 42.07 -12.10 8.57
N ASN A 18 42.28 -12.30 7.27
CA ASN A 18 43.45 -11.80 6.54
C ASN A 18 43.28 -10.37 6.00
N ASN A 19 42.20 -9.66 6.34
CA ASN A 19 41.84 -8.33 5.82
C ASN A 19 41.70 -8.28 4.29
N ASP A 20 41.39 -9.41 3.64
CA ASP A 20 41.09 -9.50 2.21
C ASP A 20 39.57 -9.38 2.00
N TYR A 21 39.10 -8.16 1.83
CA TYR A 21 37.67 -7.86 1.68
C TYR A 21 37.18 -7.84 0.22
N LYS A 22 38.05 -8.15 -0.75
CA LYS A 22 37.68 -8.16 -2.17
C LYS A 22 36.93 -9.43 -2.48
N VAL A 23 35.64 -9.30 -2.75
CA VAL A 23 34.76 -10.44 -3.10
C VAL A 23 35.32 -11.25 -4.28
N LEU A 24 35.92 -10.59 -5.29
CA LEU A 24 36.56 -11.27 -6.42
C LEU A 24 37.64 -12.27 -5.98
N ASN A 25 38.47 -11.92 -4.99
CA ASN A 25 39.50 -12.81 -4.47
C ASN A 25 38.92 -14.04 -3.76
N ILE A 26 37.72 -13.90 -3.19
CA ILE A 26 36.97 -15.02 -2.60
C ILE A 26 36.38 -15.90 -3.70
N LEU A 27 35.85 -15.31 -4.78
CA LEU A 27 35.30 -16.04 -5.92
C LEU A 27 36.35 -16.93 -6.60
N ASP A 28 37.61 -16.48 -6.66
CA ASP A 28 38.72 -17.26 -7.22
C ASP A 28 39.08 -18.51 -6.39
N LYS A 29 38.75 -18.50 -5.09
CA LYS A 29 39.05 -19.60 -4.15
C LYS A 29 37.95 -20.65 -4.09
N ILE A 30 36.83 -20.46 -4.79
CA ILE A 30 35.61 -21.26 -4.65
C ILE A 30 35.07 -21.64 -6.02
N ASN A 31 34.26 -22.70 -6.08
CA ASN A 31 33.62 -23.08 -7.35
C ASN A 31 32.40 -22.20 -7.62
N VAL A 32 32.54 -21.24 -8.54
CA VAL A 32 31.49 -20.27 -8.90
C VAL A 32 30.89 -20.62 -10.25
N LYS A 33 29.56 -20.53 -10.35
CA LYS A 33 28.85 -20.51 -11.64
C LYS A 33 28.32 -19.10 -11.88
N TYR A 34 28.61 -18.57 -13.07
CA TYR A 34 28.10 -17.28 -13.52
C TYR A 34 26.85 -17.50 -14.35
N ILE A 35 25.79 -16.74 -14.05
CA ILE A 35 24.54 -16.71 -14.82
C ILE A 35 24.45 -15.33 -15.42
N ASP A 36 24.38 -15.27 -16.74
CA ASP A 36 24.12 -14.02 -17.45
C ASP A 36 22.62 -13.68 -17.31
N LEU A 37 22.37 -12.47 -16.78
CA LEU A 37 21.03 -11.98 -16.48
C LEU A 37 20.21 -11.73 -17.75
N ALA A 38 20.84 -11.53 -18.91
CA ALA A 38 20.16 -11.38 -20.19
C ALA A 38 19.28 -12.59 -20.55
N TYR A 39 19.53 -13.76 -19.93
CA TYR A 39 18.76 -14.99 -20.13
C TYR A 39 17.84 -15.34 -18.97
N THR A 40 17.60 -14.40 -18.05
CA THR A 40 16.74 -14.62 -16.87
C THR A 40 15.50 -13.74 -16.93
N ILE A 41 14.44 -14.15 -16.23
CA ILE A 41 13.21 -13.34 -16.05
C ILE A 41 13.41 -12.16 -15.08
N PHE A 42 14.63 -11.98 -14.57
CA PHE A 42 14.97 -11.00 -13.55
C PHE A 42 15.29 -9.66 -14.21
N ASP A 43 14.48 -8.64 -13.92
CA ASP A 43 14.75 -7.25 -14.32
C ASP A 43 15.89 -6.68 -13.46
N ASP A 44 17.03 -6.42 -14.10
CA ASP A 44 18.27 -5.97 -13.47
C ASP A 44 18.13 -4.58 -12.82
N LYS A 45 17.20 -3.74 -13.29
CA LYS A 45 16.93 -2.41 -12.74
C LYS A 45 16.33 -2.43 -11.34
N PHE A 46 15.66 -3.52 -10.95
CA PHE A 46 14.98 -3.62 -9.65
C PHE A 46 15.65 -4.61 -8.68
N LEU A 47 16.43 -5.56 -9.17
CA LEU A 47 16.92 -6.69 -8.36
C LEU A 47 18.33 -6.50 -7.78
N LEU A 48 19.12 -5.57 -8.31
CA LEU A 48 20.53 -5.42 -7.92
C LEU A 48 20.80 -4.00 -7.42
N ALA A 49 20.87 -3.86 -6.10
CA ALA A 49 21.42 -2.68 -5.45
C ALA A 49 22.85 -2.96 -4.99
N ASN A 50 23.77 -2.02 -5.21
CA ASN A 50 25.10 -2.08 -4.62
C ASN A 50 25.01 -1.74 -3.13
N ILE A 51 25.58 -2.60 -2.30
CA ILE A 51 25.55 -2.49 -0.84
C ILE A 51 27.00 -2.41 -0.38
N ASN A 52 27.47 -1.20 -0.10
CA ASN A 52 28.88 -0.98 0.24
C ASN A 52 29.07 -0.61 1.72
N THR A 53 28.00 -0.16 2.39
CA THR A 53 28.03 0.24 3.79
C THR A 53 26.95 -0.47 4.60
N GLU A 54 27.12 -0.51 5.91
CA GLU A 54 26.07 -0.96 6.84
C GLU A 54 24.79 -0.11 6.68
N ASN A 55 24.95 1.18 6.33
CA ASN A 55 23.82 2.06 6.08
C ASN A 55 23.11 1.72 4.77
N ASP A 56 23.83 1.30 3.72
CA ASP A 56 23.22 0.74 2.49
C ASP A 56 22.48 -0.56 2.79
N TYR A 57 23.07 -1.42 3.63
CA TYR A 57 22.42 -2.67 4.04
C TYR A 57 21.15 -2.38 4.83
N LYS A 58 21.20 -1.49 5.82
CA LYS A 58 20.03 -1.01 6.57
C LYS A 58 19.03 -0.31 5.66
N SER A 59 19.49 0.44 4.66
CA SER A 59 18.60 1.13 3.72
C SER A 59 17.84 0.15 2.85
N LEU A 60 18.34 -1.05 2.54
CA LEU A 60 17.55 -2.09 1.86
C LEU A 60 16.33 -2.55 2.67
N PHE A 61 16.42 -2.51 4.00
CA PHE A 61 15.30 -2.83 4.89
C PHE A 61 14.38 -1.61 5.11
N LEU A 62 14.92 -0.39 4.98
CA LEU A 62 14.15 0.86 5.04
C LEU A 62 13.45 1.18 3.69
N THR A 63 14.05 0.79 2.57
CA THR A 63 13.53 0.93 1.19
C THR A 63 12.65 -0.26 0.80
N LYS A 64 12.76 -1.40 1.50
CA LYS A 64 11.68 -2.41 1.64
C LYS A 64 10.53 -1.94 2.54
N LYS A 65 10.29 -0.63 2.68
CA LYS A 65 8.91 -0.21 2.88
C LYS A 65 8.16 -0.52 1.58
N SER A 66 7.65 -1.74 1.52
CA SER A 66 6.48 -2.05 0.69
C SER A 66 5.52 -0.88 0.82
N SER A 67 4.84 -0.57 -0.29
CA SER A 67 3.72 0.36 -0.27
C SER A 67 2.89 0.11 1.00
N PRO A 68 2.53 1.17 1.75
CA PRO A 68 1.87 1.00 3.04
C PRO A 68 0.69 0.05 2.87
N PRO A 69 0.47 -0.87 3.84
CA PRO A 69 -0.64 -1.80 3.71
C PRO A 69 -1.93 -1.01 3.51
N PHE A 70 -2.84 -1.53 2.72
CA PHE A 70 -4.06 -0.82 2.38
C PHE A 70 -5.28 -1.72 2.48
N ILE A 71 -6.43 -1.07 2.68
CA ILE A 71 -7.73 -1.71 2.75
C ILE A 71 -8.73 -0.83 2.03
N ALA A 72 -9.54 -1.42 1.14
CA ALA A 72 -10.61 -0.68 0.49
C ALA A 72 -11.89 -0.73 1.33
N ILE A 73 -12.59 0.40 1.40
CA ILE A 73 -13.96 0.50 1.90
C ILE A 73 -14.84 0.84 0.71
N SER A 74 -15.62 -0.15 0.31
CA SER A 74 -16.41 -0.16 -0.92
C SER A 74 -17.91 -0.25 -0.63
N GLY A 75 -18.73 -0.02 -1.64
CA GLY A 75 -20.19 -0.02 -1.51
C GLY A 75 -20.83 0.90 -2.53
N VAL A 76 -22.12 0.70 -2.79
CA VAL A 76 -22.94 1.54 -3.71
C VAL A 76 -22.89 3.02 -3.33
N LYS A 77 -23.27 3.91 -4.26
CA LYS A 77 -23.41 5.35 -3.96
C LYS A 77 -24.38 5.52 -2.77
N ASN A 78 -24.09 6.47 -1.88
CA ASN A 78 -24.90 6.75 -0.68
C ASN A 78 -24.97 5.63 0.39
N SER A 79 -24.15 4.58 0.28
CA SER A 79 -24.01 3.55 1.33
C SER A 79 -23.37 4.04 2.64
N GLY A 80 -22.92 5.30 2.72
CA GLY A 80 -22.29 5.85 3.93
C GLY A 80 -20.80 5.54 4.09
N LYS A 81 -20.08 5.27 2.99
CA LYS A 81 -18.60 5.09 2.96
C LYS A 81 -17.87 6.21 3.68
N THR A 82 -18.06 7.44 3.22
CA THR A 82 -17.40 8.63 3.80
C THR A 82 -17.70 8.73 5.29
N THR A 83 -18.95 8.52 5.72
CA THR A 83 -19.33 8.53 7.14
C THR A 83 -18.61 7.47 7.97
N LEU A 84 -18.52 6.23 7.47
CA LEU A 84 -17.79 5.15 8.16
C LEU A 84 -16.30 5.48 8.24
N ILE A 85 -15.71 5.92 7.13
CA ILE A 85 -14.29 6.30 7.04
C ILE A 85 -13.98 7.42 8.04
N THR A 86 -14.76 8.49 8.10
CA THR A 86 -14.54 9.59 9.05
C THR A 86 -14.59 9.13 10.51
N LYS A 87 -15.54 8.26 10.87
CA LYS A 87 -15.63 7.68 12.22
C LYS A 87 -14.41 6.82 12.56
N LEU A 88 -13.97 5.99 11.62
CA LEU A 88 -12.78 5.15 11.78
C LEU A 88 -11.51 5.99 11.89
N LEU A 89 -11.33 7.01 11.03
CA LEU A 89 -10.16 7.91 11.08
C LEU A 89 -10.04 8.61 12.43
N LYS A 90 -11.16 9.07 13.02
CA LYS A 90 -11.16 9.65 14.37
C LYS A 90 -10.62 8.64 15.39
N LYS A 91 -11.12 7.41 15.35
CA LYS A 91 -10.70 6.34 16.28
C LYS A 91 -9.24 5.93 16.07
N PHE A 92 -8.78 5.78 14.82
CA PHE A 92 -7.37 5.49 14.52
C PHE A 92 -6.44 6.60 15.03
N LYS A 93 -6.83 7.86 14.84
CA LYS A 93 -6.09 9.01 15.37
C LYS A 93 -6.02 8.99 16.91
N GLU A 94 -7.13 8.70 17.59
CA GLU A 94 -7.17 8.57 19.06
C GLU A 94 -6.24 7.45 19.57
N GLN A 95 -5.98 6.42 18.76
CA GLN A 95 -5.07 5.32 19.08
C GLN A 95 -3.64 5.53 18.52
N GLY A 96 -3.33 6.72 18.01
CA GLY A 96 -1.97 7.09 17.57
C GLY A 96 -1.57 6.61 16.17
N TYR A 97 -2.49 6.05 15.38
CA TYR A 97 -2.20 5.64 14.01
C TYR A 97 -2.18 6.82 13.04
N LYS A 98 -1.21 6.81 12.13
CA LYS A 98 -1.10 7.72 11.00
C LYS A 98 -1.67 7.06 9.75
N VAL A 99 -2.92 7.40 9.42
CA VAL A 99 -3.70 6.76 8.35
C VAL A 99 -3.85 7.68 7.15
N GLY A 100 -3.53 7.16 5.96
CA GLY A 100 -3.75 7.85 4.68
C GLY A 100 -5.10 7.49 4.07
N THR A 101 -5.60 8.33 3.16
CA THR A 101 -6.82 8.02 2.40
C THR A 101 -6.62 8.29 0.92
N ILE A 102 -7.07 7.37 0.07
CA ILE A 102 -7.14 7.54 -1.38
C ILE A 102 -8.60 7.32 -1.79
N LYS A 103 -9.20 8.30 -2.46
CA LYS A 103 -10.57 8.18 -2.98
C LYS A 103 -10.51 8.00 -4.48
N HIS A 104 -11.13 6.93 -4.97
CA HIS A 104 -11.37 6.76 -6.40
C HIS A 104 -12.79 7.28 -6.73
N ASP A 105 -12.86 8.51 -7.23
CA ASP A 105 -14.08 9.07 -7.79
C ASP A 105 -14.21 8.66 -9.25
N GLY A 106 -15.39 8.20 -9.68
CA GLY A 106 -15.60 7.74 -11.05
C GLY A 106 -15.77 8.87 -12.07
N HIS A 107 -15.49 10.10 -11.65
CA HIS A 107 -15.64 11.32 -12.42
C HIS A 107 -14.35 12.14 -12.32
N ASP A 108 -14.06 12.93 -13.36
CA ASP A 108 -12.97 13.90 -13.31
C ASP A 108 -13.17 14.84 -12.12
N PHE A 109 -12.17 14.87 -11.23
CA PHE A 109 -12.16 15.76 -10.08
C PHE A 109 -11.94 17.20 -10.56
N GLN A 110 -12.85 18.09 -10.21
CA GLN A 110 -12.67 19.53 -10.38
C GLN A 110 -12.37 20.17 -9.02
N MET A 111 -11.41 21.10 -9.02
CA MET A 111 -11.11 21.89 -7.83
C MET A 111 -12.31 22.81 -7.53
N ASP A 112 -12.80 22.82 -6.29
CA ASP A 112 -14.02 23.55 -5.92
C ASP A 112 -13.93 25.07 -6.12
N ASN A 113 -12.72 25.62 -6.34
CA ASN A 113 -12.47 27.06 -6.52
C ASN A 113 -11.75 27.37 -7.84
N LEU A 114 -12.50 27.32 -8.95
CA LEU A 114 -12.05 27.50 -10.36
C LEU A 114 -11.20 28.75 -10.70
N GLU A 115 -10.94 29.64 -9.73
CA GLU A 115 -10.18 30.89 -9.89
C GLU A 115 -8.89 30.97 -9.03
N SER A 116 -8.51 29.88 -8.36
CA SER A 116 -7.26 29.83 -7.62
C SER A 116 -6.04 30.01 -8.56
N ASP A 117 -4.94 30.58 -8.06
CA ASP A 117 -3.71 30.69 -8.86
C ASP A 117 -3.18 29.30 -9.28
N THR A 118 -3.48 28.28 -8.47
CA THR A 118 -3.23 26.87 -8.77
C THR A 118 -3.97 26.40 -10.03
N ASP A 119 -5.25 26.74 -10.16
CA ASP A 119 -6.04 26.42 -11.37
C ASP A 119 -5.55 27.18 -12.59
N LYS A 120 -5.14 28.44 -12.43
CA LYS A 120 -4.56 29.22 -13.53
C LYS A 120 -3.30 28.54 -14.07
N HIS A 121 -2.39 28.06 -13.21
CA HIS A 121 -1.19 27.33 -13.65
C HIS A 121 -1.53 26.09 -14.49
N ILE A 122 -2.49 25.27 -14.03
CA ILE A 122 -2.91 24.06 -14.76
C ILE A 122 -3.58 24.40 -16.09
N LYS A 123 -4.45 25.42 -16.12
CA LYS A 123 -5.12 25.91 -17.34
C LYS A 123 -4.12 26.52 -18.32
N SER A 124 -3.03 27.12 -17.83
CA SER A 124 -1.92 27.65 -18.63
C SER A 124 -0.94 26.58 -19.13
N GLY A 125 -1.16 25.30 -18.79
CA GLY A 125 -0.39 24.18 -19.35
C GLY A 125 0.54 23.46 -18.39
N ALA A 126 0.54 23.81 -17.09
CA ALA A 126 1.28 23.02 -16.10
C ALA A 126 0.71 21.59 -16.02
N PHE A 127 1.59 20.60 -16.10
CA PHE A 127 1.23 19.19 -15.88
C PHE A 127 1.10 18.86 -14.39
N GLY A 128 1.82 19.58 -13.53
CA GLY A 128 1.72 19.46 -12.09
C GLY A 128 1.92 20.81 -11.40
N THR A 129 1.27 21.01 -10.27
CA THR A 129 1.35 22.21 -9.46
C THR A 129 1.35 21.83 -7.97
N LEU A 130 2.16 22.51 -7.17
CA LEU A 130 2.29 22.28 -5.74
C LEU A 130 2.16 23.60 -5.01
N ILE A 131 1.26 23.63 -4.02
CA ILE A 131 1.06 24.74 -3.09
C ILE A 131 1.43 24.23 -1.71
N PHE A 132 2.13 25.04 -0.91
CA PHE A 132 2.48 24.66 0.46
C PHE A 132 2.35 25.83 1.43
N SER A 133 2.25 25.49 2.71
CA SER A 133 2.22 26.40 3.85
C SER A 133 3.10 25.82 4.97
N LYS A 134 3.10 26.44 6.14
CA LYS A 134 3.88 25.98 7.30
C LYS A 134 3.57 24.53 7.74
N SER A 135 2.32 24.08 7.55
CA SER A 135 1.83 22.82 8.14
C SER A 135 1.24 21.82 7.15
N GLN A 136 1.03 22.22 5.89
CA GLN A 136 0.38 21.37 4.89
C GLN A 136 0.73 21.83 3.47
N PHE A 137 0.59 20.91 2.53
CA PHE A 137 0.72 21.16 1.10
C PHE A 137 -0.40 20.47 0.34
N MET A 138 -0.61 20.92 -0.90
CA MET A 138 -1.48 20.29 -1.88
C MET A 138 -0.69 20.12 -3.17
N TYR A 139 -0.76 18.92 -3.74
CA TYR A 139 -0.16 18.58 -5.02
C TYR A 139 -1.25 18.13 -5.97
N LEU A 140 -1.30 18.74 -7.16
CA LEU A 140 -2.23 18.41 -8.22
C LEU A 140 -1.41 18.11 -9.48
N GLU A 141 -1.64 16.94 -10.08
CA GLU A 141 -0.95 16.48 -11.28
C GLU A 141 -1.95 15.87 -12.24
N LYS A 142 -1.84 16.21 -13.53
CA LYS A 142 -2.52 15.49 -14.61
C LYS A 142 -1.84 14.14 -14.78
N SER A 143 -2.46 13.08 -14.26
CA SER A 143 -1.94 11.73 -14.45
C SER A 143 -2.34 11.18 -15.83
N THR A 144 -1.40 10.56 -16.52
CA THR A 144 -1.64 9.78 -17.74
C THR A 144 -1.78 8.28 -17.47
N GLU A 145 -1.51 7.85 -16.24
CA GLU A 145 -1.56 6.45 -15.80
C GLU A 145 -2.34 6.34 -14.50
N ASP A 146 -3.15 5.28 -14.37
CA ASP A 146 -3.92 4.96 -13.16
C ASP A 146 -3.29 3.74 -12.46
N SER A 147 -2.20 3.99 -11.73
CA SER A 147 -1.54 2.98 -10.88
C SER A 147 -1.68 3.35 -9.41
N LEU A 148 -2.32 2.46 -8.65
CA LEU A 148 -2.46 2.62 -7.20
C LEU A 148 -1.09 2.70 -6.52
N GLU A 149 -0.10 1.97 -7.02
CA GLU A 149 1.27 1.93 -6.50
C GLU A 149 1.90 3.33 -6.49
N LYS A 150 1.72 4.11 -7.57
CA LYS A 150 2.16 5.51 -7.64
C LYS A 150 1.52 6.37 -6.55
N TYR A 151 0.24 6.16 -6.24
CA TYR A 151 -0.44 6.93 -5.19
C TYR A 151 -0.01 6.50 -3.79
N LEU A 152 0.25 5.21 -3.58
CA LEU A 152 0.73 4.67 -2.30
C LEU A 152 2.13 5.20 -1.93
N ASP A 153 2.94 5.61 -2.90
CA ASP A 153 4.25 6.22 -2.69
C ASP A 153 4.19 7.52 -1.87
N PHE A 154 3.10 8.29 -1.97
CA PHE A 154 2.87 9.48 -1.13
C PHE A 154 2.68 9.14 0.36
N PHE A 155 2.37 7.87 0.66
CA PHE A 155 2.02 7.41 2.00
C PHE A 155 3.07 6.47 2.61
N LYS A 156 4.30 6.39 2.07
CA LYS A 156 5.40 5.56 2.62
C LYS A 156 5.61 5.73 4.13
N ASN A 157 5.36 6.92 4.68
CA ASN A 157 5.52 7.22 6.10
C ASN A 157 4.23 7.11 6.94
N TYR A 158 3.23 6.37 6.46
CA TYR A 158 1.97 6.10 7.14
C TYR A 158 1.92 4.65 7.62
N ASP A 159 1.06 4.37 8.59
CA ASP A 159 0.84 3.01 9.10
C ASP A 159 0.10 2.14 8.10
N PHE A 160 -0.89 2.71 7.43
CA PHE A 160 -1.68 2.08 6.38
C PHE A 160 -2.51 3.13 5.62
N VAL A 161 -3.14 2.72 4.52
CA VAL A 161 -4.00 3.56 3.68
C VAL A 161 -5.41 2.97 3.58
N ILE A 162 -6.43 3.81 3.70
CA ILE A 162 -7.82 3.46 3.41
C ILE A 162 -8.14 3.90 1.98
N LEU A 163 -8.62 2.97 1.15
CA LEU A 163 -9.08 3.26 -0.19
C LEU A 163 -10.61 3.44 -0.17
N GLU A 164 -11.13 4.62 -0.46
CA GLU A 164 -12.57 4.82 -0.65
C GLU A 164 -12.96 4.47 -2.09
N GLY A 165 -13.82 3.46 -2.25
CA GLY A 165 -14.30 3.01 -3.56
C GLY A 165 -13.68 1.68 -4.01
N PHE A 166 -13.10 1.64 -5.22
CA PHE A 166 -12.43 0.46 -5.78
C PHE A 166 -13.30 -0.82 -5.78
N LYS A 167 -14.61 -0.70 -6.02
CA LYS A 167 -15.57 -1.82 -5.91
C LYS A 167 -15.20 -3.03 -6.79
N TYR A 168 -14.71 -2.80 -8.00
CA TYR A 168 -14.42 -3.85 -8.99
C TYR A 168 -12.97 -4.34 -9.01
N THR A 169 -12.08 -3.82 -8.15
CA THR A 169 -10.69 -4.26 -8.13
C THR A 169 -10.51 -5.56 -7.33
N SER A 170 -9.34 -6.18 -7.49
CA SER A 170 -8.90 -7.34 -6.70
C SER A 170 -8.43 -7.00 -5.29
N TYR A 171 -8.49 -5.72 -4.88
CA TYR A 171 -7.96 -5.28 -3.60
C TYR A 171 -8.75 -5.82 -2.41
N PRO A 172 -8.08 -6.11 -1.28
CA PRO A 172 -8.76 -6.55 -0.07
C PRO A 172 -9.69 -5.45 0.44
N LYS A 173 -10.95 -5.80 0.70
CA LYS A 173 -11.98 -4.78 0.98
C LYS A 173 -13.02 -5.16 2.00
N ILE A 174 -13.56 -4.12 2.62
CA ILE A 174 -14.81 -4.13 3.36
C ILE A 174 -15.87 -3.63 2.40
N GLU A 175 -16.99 -4.33 2.32
CA GLU A 175 -18.15 -3.87 1.56
C GLU A 175 -19.24 -3.37 2.52
N ILE A 176 -19.66 -2.12 2.32
CA ILE A 176 -20.79 -1.54 3.02
C ILE A 176 -22.08 -1.87 2.27
N ILE A 177 -23.02 -2.48 2.98
CA ILE A 177 -24.36 -2.74 2.46
C ILE A 177 -25.38 -2.21 3.45
N ARG A 178 -26.23 -1.30 2.99
CA ARG A 178 -27.33 -0.72 3.80
C ARG A 178 -28.66 -1.13 3.21
N LYS A 179 -29.53 -1.70 4.02
CA LYS A 179 -30.86 -2.20 3.63
C LYS A 179 -31.65 -1.22 2.76
N ASP A 180 -31.62 0.05 3.14
CA ASP A 180 -32.38 1.11 2.46
C ASP A 180 -31.76 1.57 1.13
N ILE A 181 -30.55 1.13 0.81
CA ILE A 181 -29.80 1.53 -0.40
C ILE A 181 -29.57 0.36 -1.34
N SER A 182 -29.16 -0.81 -0.82
CA SER A 182 -28.95 -2.05 -1.56
C SER A 182 -29.08 -3.24 -0.62
N ASN A 183 -29.63 -4.33 -1.13
CA ASN A 183 -29.71 -5.62 -0.42
C ASN A 183 -28.79 -6.68 -1.02
N LYS A 184 -27.94 -6.32 -1.98
CA LYS A 184 -27.04 -7.26 -2.67
C LYS A 184 -25.57 -6.81 -2.58
N PRO A 185 -24.66 -7.73 -2.26
CA PRO A 185 -23.22 -7.53 -2.46
C PRO A 185 -22.87 -7.29 -3.93
N ILE A 186 -21.83 -6.48 -4.15
CA ILE A 186 -21.27 -6.16 -5.47
C ILE A 186 -19.78 -6.54 -5.51
N ALA A 187 -19.11 -6.55 -4.35
CA ALA A 187 -17.72 -6.98 -4.28
C ALA A 187 -17.59 -8.46 -4.66
N ASN A 188 -16.48 -8.82 -5.30
CA ASN A 188 -16.10 -10.21 -5.46
C ASN A 188 -15.82 -10.80 -4.05
N PRO A 189 -16.53 -11.88 -3.64
CA PRO A 189 -16.36 -12.49 -2.32
C PRO A 189 -14.91 -12.90 -2.00
N ASN A 190 -14.11 -13.26 -3.01
CA ASN A 190 -12.72 -13.68 -2.80
C ASN A 190 -11.81 -12.56 -2.30
N ASN A 191 -12.22 -11.30 -2.45
CA ASN A 191 -11.45 -10.13 -2.03
C ASN A 191 -12.03 -9.50 -0.77
N LEU A 192 -13.13 -10.05 -0.26
CA LEU A 192 -13.88 -9.50 0.86
C LEU A 192 -13.24 -9.93 2.18
N ILE A 193 -12.99 -8.97 3.06
CA ILE A 193 -12.56 -9.24 4.43
C ILE A 193 -13.80 -9.48 5.31
N PHE A 194 -14.79 -8.58 5.23
CA PHE A 194 -16.09 -8.70 5.88
C PHE A 194 -17.10 -7.71 5.31
N TYR A 195 -18.39 -7.93 5.57
CA TYR A 195 -19.46 -6.97 5.31
C TYR A 195 -19.66 -6.03 6.49
N ALA A 196 -19.76 -4.73 6.23
CA ALA A 196 -20.28 -3.76 7.20
C ALA A 196 -21.74 -3.45 6.83
N THR A 197 -22.71 -3.97 7.58
CA THR A 197 -24.13 -3.91 7.18
C THR A 197 -25.12 -3.75 8.32
N ASP A 198 -26.29 -3.18 8.06
CA ASP A 198 -27.45 -3.15 8.96
C ASP A 198 -28.47 -4.26 8.65
N ILE A 199 -28.16 -5.15 7.69
CA ILE A 199 -28.98 -6.30 7.31
C ILE A 199 -28.53 -7.52 8.13
N GLU A 200 -29.46 -8.13 8.86
CA GLU A 200 -29.23 -9.42 9.49
C GLU A 200 -29.14 -10.53 8.43
N ASN A 201 -28.18 -11.44 8.56
CA ASN A 201 -27.98 -12.60 7.67
C ASN A 201 -27.88 -12.25 6.18
N ILE A 202 -27.03 -11.27 5.85
CA ILE A 202 -26.87 -10.79 4.48
C ILE A 202 -26.44 -11.88 3.48
N LEU A 203 -25.71 -12.89 3.96
CA LEU A 203 -25.46 -14.13 3.22
C LEU A 203 -26.15 -15.27 3.97
N ASN A 204 -26.84 -16.13 3.22
CA ASN A 204 -27.41 -17.38 3.74
C ASN A 204 -26.32 -18.43 4.06
N ASP A 205 -25.06 -18.14 3.71
CA ASP A 205 -23.91 -19.00 3.94
C ASP A 205 -22.92 -18.29 4.87
N ASN A 206 -22.50 -18.96 5.95
CA ASN A 206 -21.71 -18.41 7.06
C ASN A 206 -20.25 -18.11 6.69
N SER A 207 -19.90 -18.11 5.40
CA SER A 207 -18.51 -18.04 4.93
C SER A 207 -17.86 -16.67 5.11
N ASN A 208 -18.64 -15.58 5.15
CA ASN A 208 -18.11 -14.23 5.34
C ASN A 208 -18.67 -13.58 6.60
N VAL A 209 -17.78 -12.99 7.40
CA VAL A 209 -18.13 -12.23 8.61
C VAL A 209 -18.94 -11.00 8.21
N SER A 210 -20.03 -10.71 8.95
CA SER A 210 -20.76 -9.46 8.85
C SER A 210 -20.74 -8.73 10.20
N ILE A 211 -20.57 -7.41 10.16
CA ILE A 211 -20.49 -6.54 11.34
C ILE A 211 -21.49 -5.40 11.17
N ASN A 212 -22.22 -5.07 12.24
CA ASN A 212 -23.15 -3.96 12.21
C ASN A 212 -22.45 -2.63 11.94
N LEU A 213 -22.98 -1.80 11.03
CA LEU A 213 -22.42 -0.48 10.67
C LEU A 213 -22.25 0.48 11.85
N ASN A 214 -23.04 0.31 12.91
CA ASN A 214 -22.99 1.13 14.11
C ASN A 214 -21.97 0.62 15.13
N HIS A 215 -21.45 -0.59 14.99
CA HIS A 215 -20.45 -1.18 15.88
C HIS A 215 -19.03 -0.79 15.44
N ILE A 216 -18.73 0.51 15.53
CA ILE A 216 -17.46 1.09 15.05
C ILE A 216 -16.24 0.44 15.72
N ASP A 217 -16.34 0.10 17.00
CA ASP A 217 -15.24 -0.57 17.73
C ASP A 217 -14.95 -1.97 17.16
N SER A 218 -16.00 -2.73 16.82
CA SER A 218 -15.85 -4.05 16.20
C SER A 218 -15.23 -3.95 14.81
N ILE A 219 -15.69 -3.00 13.98
CA ILE A 219 -15.11 -2.74 12.64
C ILE A 219 -13.64 -2.35 12.76
N PHE A 220 -13.32 -1.44 13.67
CA PHE A 220 -11.95 -1.00 13.95
C PHE A 220 -11.05 -2.17 14.35
N ASN A 221 -11.47 -3.00 15.31
CA ASN A 221 -10.69 -4.15 15.77
C ASN A 221 -10.48 -5.17 14.65
N GLN A 222 -11.50 -5.41 13.82
CA GLN A 222 -11.40 -6.34 12.69
C GLN A 222 -10.39 -5.84 11.63
N ILE A 223 -10.38 -4.53 11.35
CA ILE A 223 -9.38 -3.92 10.47
C ILE A 223 -7.97 -4.12 11.04
N LEU A 224 -7.77 -3.85 12.33
CA LEU A 224 -6.46 -4.02 12.97
C LEU A 224 -5.97 -5.47 12.94
N ASN A 225 -6.86 -6.43 13.21
CA ASN A 225 -6.53 -7.85 13.13
C ASN A 225 -6.04 -8.22 11.73
N TYR A 226 -6.80 -7.85 10.70
CA TYR A 226 -6.42 -8.07 9.31
C TYR A 226 -5.07 -7.43 8.94
N LEU A 227 -4.84 -6.17 9.33
CA LEU A 227 -3.59 -5.46 9.06
C LEU A 227 -2.39 -6.11 9.79
N ASN A 228 -2.58 -6.60 11.01
CA ASN A 228 -1.53 -7.25 11.79
C ASN A 228 -1.16 -8.62 11.22
N GLU A 229 -2.12 -9.39 10.71
CA GLU A 229 -1.86 -10.65 10.00
C GLU A 229 -1.03 -10.41 8.74
N LYS A 230 -1.37 -9.39 7.94
CA LYS A 230 -0.65 -9.03 6.72
C LYS A 230 0.77 -8.50 6.96
N ARG A 231 1.05 -7.95 8.15
CA ARG A 231 2.41 -7.52 8.54
C ARG A 231 3.31 -8.68 8.98
N ARG A 232 2.73 -9.84 9.33
CA ARG A 232 3.46 -11.03 9.81
C ARG A 232 3.74 -12.06 8.71
N ALA A 233 2.98 -12.02 7.62
CA ALA A 233 3.12 -12.87 6.44
C ALA A 233 4.16 -12.30 5.46
#